data_AF-V2YAF2-F1
#
_entry.id   AF-V2YAF2-F1
#
_cell.length_a   1.000
_cell.length_b   1.000
_cell.length_c   1.000
_cell.angle_alpha   90.00
_cell.angle_beta   90.00
_cell.angle_gamma   90.00
#
_symmetry.space_group_name_H-M   'P 1'
#
loop_
_entity.id
_entity.type
_entity.pdbx_description
1 polymer ?
#
loop_
_entity_poly.entity_id
_entity_poly.type
_entity_poly.pdbx_seq_one_letter_code
_entity_poly.pdbx_strand_id
1 'polypeptide(L)'
;MKKYLTDNFGYTLRNIRENLKLTQTEVFQGILARSTWYNYEAEIIDPDMLTFITLLERMGVSADRFEFIVPEEVHKFFIWYEECLVCIENKDWKGLIERRNRFEVFKQINVKIQYQYRDFIDYVIERFGNQNLDKAFFYIKQALLYTITDIDNVVSDRLLLSVFEGHLLANYYDLLYSMKVDDKITKELYLFYEYYSNRLNDDLIKGIIIPRIALILLKHDKNILSREERLKIEHEVLEILIKNHAIRELPELLGYLINDEFSYGISKVRIFQRNALLAVFDKYEVCSDFRVEVQRFARIKYLLLSDVLRIRRLELGLTVEEAAGDICAVSTYARAEAGKTIPNKNTLSMLKERLKLRAVYYSSEIETEEYSTLMLNSECRRLAAIGRFDEAKIKYSELSDKLDMNIFVNKQILEFSDIYKSLTQDNNLVKLWKLLSYNEVEFEQRILFSREELEILSLIAWEEEKVKKTKGLKLLEILLEKESKQRATYYSRTAIVNRNLVKMLKDNKSYEKSYKLAVENISNMFTENDASLLINMLDYISTIEEELKNKNTAAEICKIMFYISELYKRYGAAKGIREYFEENFNKEETWY
;
A
#
# COMPACT_ATOMS: atom_id res chain seq x y z
N MET A 1 1.25 -20.95 -26.77
CA MET A 1 1.91 -19.68 -26.41
C MET A 1 1.81 -19.57 -24.89
N LYS A 2 2.94 -19.36 -24.19
CA LYS A 2 2.93 -19.17 -22.73
C LYS A 2 2.09 -17.94 -22.39
N LYS A 3 1.31 -18.00 -21.31
CA LYS A 3 0.49 -16.87 -20.84
C LYS A 3 1.00 -16.44 -19.48
N TYR A 4 1.46 -15.19 -19.41
CA TYR A 4 1.94 -14.60 -18.16
C TYR A 4 0.83 -13.85 -17.46
N LEU A 5 1.03 -13.58 -16.16
CA LEU A 5 0.11 -12.77 -15.35
C LEU A 5 0.21 -11.26 -15.61
N THR A 6 0.96 -10.82 -16.63
CA THR A 6 1.11 -9.40 -17.06
C THR A 6 0.22 -9.12 -18.28
N ASP A 7 -0.55 -8.02 -18.26
CA ASP A 7 -1.47 -7.59 -19.34
C ASP A 7 -2.43 -8.67 -19.89
N ASN A 8 -2.73 -9.73 -19.11
CA ASN A 8 -3.68 -10.77 -19.51
C ASN A 8 -4.77 -10.95 -18.46
N PHE A 9 -5.74 -10.04 -18.48
CA PHE A 9 -6.82 -10.00 -17.49
C PHE A 9 -7.55 -11.33 -17.32
N GLY A 10 -8.01 -11.92 -18.43
CA GLY A 10 -8.79 -13.16 -18.40
C GLY A 10 -8.01 -14.34 -17.86
N TYR A 11 -6.75 -14.49 -18.30
CA TYR A 11 -5.86 -15.53 -17.78
C TYR A 11 -5.54 -15.31 -16.30
N THR A 12 -5.20 -14.09 -15.89
CA THR A 12 -4.88 -13.75 -14.50
C THR A 12 -6.07 -14.04 -13.57
N LEU A 13 -7.28 -13.58 -13.92
CA LEU A 13 -8.49 -13.85 -13.12
C LEU A 13 -8.75 -15.34 -12.98
N ARG A 14 -8.68 -16.10 -14.09
CA ARG A 14 -8.90 -17.54 -14.07
C ARG A 14 -7.83 -18.28 -13.25
N ASN A 15 -6.55 -17.99 -13.48
CA ASN A 15 -5.43 -18.66 -12.81
C ASN A 15 -5.49 -18.44 -11.29
N ILE A 16 -5.75 -17.22 -10.84
CA ILE A 16 -5.92 -16.91 -9.41
C ILE A 16 -7.11 -17.66 -8.83
N ARG A 17 -8.29 -17.54 -9.47
CA ARG A 17 -9.53 -18.18 -9.00
C ARG A 17 -9.37 -19.69 -8.84
N GLU A 18 -8.77 -20.35 -9.83
CA GLU A 18 -8.59 -21.80 -9.83
C GLU A 18 -7.56 -22.25 -8.79
N ASN A 19 -6.43 -21.53 -8.65
CA ASN A 19 -5.44 -21.79 -7.60
C ASN A 19 -6.05 -21.68 -6.19
N LEU A 20 -6.95 -20.70 -5.98
CA LEU A 20 -7.64 -20.48 -4.72
C LEU A 20 -8.91 -21.34 -4.55
N LYS A 21 -9.24 -22.19 -5.54
CA LYS A 21 -10.41 -23.08 -5.53
C LYS A 21 -11.73 -22.33 -5.31
N LEU A 22 -11.85 -21.16 -5.92
CA LEU A 22 -13.04 -20.31 -5.84
C LEU A 22 -13.99 -20.61 -7.00
N THR A 23 -15.29 -20.53 -6.75
CA THR A 23 -16.29 -20.55 -7.81
C THR A 23 -16.38 -19.18 -8.48
N GLN A 24 -16.84 -19.13 -9.74
CA GLN A 24 -17.04 -17.87 -10.44
C GLN A 24 -18.03 -16.95 -9.70
N THR A 25 -19.16 -17.51 -9.25
CA THR A 25 -20.23 -16.76 -8.57
C THR A 25 -19.74 -16.09 -7.29
N GLU A 26 -18.92 -16.78 -6.48
CA GLU A 26 -18.35 -16.21 -5.25
C GLU A 26 -17.58 -14.90 -5.51
N VAL A 27 -16.93 -14.78 -6.69
CA VAL A 27 -16.08 -13.63 -7.03
C VAL A 27 -16.89 -12.46 -7.60
N PHE A 28 -17.71 -12.69 -8.64
CA PHE A 28 -18.29 -11.58 -9.41
C PHE A 28 -19.64 -11.06 -8.88
N GLN A 29 -20.33 -11.82 -8.01
CA GLN A 29 -21.71 -11.55 -7.61
C GLN A 29 -21.95 -10.11 -7.16
N GLY A 30 -23.08 -9.53 -7.58
CA GLY A 30 -23.44 -8.14 -7.29
C GLY A 30 -22.70 -7.09 -8.14
N ILE A 31 -21.46 -7.35 -8.57
CA ILE A 31 -20.71 -6.45 -9.46
C ILE A 31 -21.11 -6.66 -10.92
N LEU A 32 -21.12 -7.93 -11.38
CA LEU A 32 -21.24 -8.28 -12.80
C LEU A 32 -22.36 -9.28 -13.08
N ALA A 33 -22.75 -9.39 -14.34
CA ALA A 33 -23.54 -10.51 -14.83
C ALA A 33 -22.62 -11.72 -15.09
N ARG A 34 -23.17 -12.95 -14.99
CA ARG A 34 -22.44 -14.20 -15.26
C ARG A 34 -21.83 -14.22 -16.67
N SER A 35 -22.57 -13.72 -17.66
CA SER A 35 -22.09 -13.63 -19.06
C SER A 35 -20.88 -12.71 -19.20
N THR A 36 -20.85 -11.59 -18.47
CA THR A 36 -19.69 -10.67 -18.46
C THR A 36 -18.46 -11.36 -17.87
N TRP A 37 -18.61 -12.04 -16.72
CA TRP A 37 -17.50 -12.80 -16.12
C TRP A 37 -16.97 -13.89 -17.06
N TYR A 38 -17.86 -14.65 -17.69
CA TYR A 38 -17.47 -15.66 -18.69
C TYR A 38 -16.63 -15.03 -19.81
N ASN A 39 -17.05 -13.87 -20.33
CA ASN A 39 -16.32 -13.17 -21.37
C ASN A 39 -14.95 -12.67 -20.90
N TYR A 40 -14.78 -12.32 -19.62
CA TYR A 40 -13.47 -11.98 -19.04
C TYR A 40 -12.55 -13.20 -19.04
N GLU A 41 -12.94 -14.33 -18.45
CA GLU A 41 -12.07 -15.53 -18.38
C GLU A 41 -11.82 -16.17 -19.76
N ALA A 42 -12.73 -15.96 -20.71
CA ALA A 42 -12.56 -16.36 -22.11
C ALA A 42 -11.71 -15.36 -22.92
N GLU A 43 -11.22 -14.28 -22.31
CA GLU A 43 -10.39 -13.23 -22.93
C GLU A 43 -11.09 -12.54 -24.13
N ILE A 44 -12.44 -12.54 -24.13
CA ILE A 44 -13.29 -11.94 -25.18
C ILE A 44 -13.37 -10.42 -24.98
N ILE A 45 -13.52 -9.99 -23.72
CA ILE A 45 -13.52 -8.58 -23.33
C ILE A 45 -12.62 -8.43 -22.10
N ASP A 46 -12.05 -7.24 -21.92
CA ASP A 46 -11.24 -6.93 -20.74
C ASP A 46 -12.09 -6.13 -19.72
N PRO A 47 -11.91 -6.37 -18.41
CA PRO A 47 -12.50 -5.52 -17.37
C PRO A 47 -11.88 -4.12 -17.40
N ASP A 48 -12.64 -3.11 -16.93
CA ASP A 48 -12.02 -1.85 -16.55
C ASP A 48 -11.10 -2.03 -15.34
N MET A 49 -10.11 -1.15 -15.20
CA MET A 49 -9.06 -1.29 -14.19
C MET A 49 -9.59 -1.34 -12.76
N LEU A 50 -10.63 -0.55 -12.45
CA LEU A 50 -11.19 -0.53 -11.10
C LEU A 50 -11.95 -1.83 -10.82
N THR A 51 -12.75 -2.31 -11.78
CA THR A 51 -13.38 -3.65 -11.67
C THR A 51 -12.33 -4.74 -11.49
N PHE A 52 -11.23 -4.71 -12.26
CA PHE A 52 -10.17 -5.72 -12.13
C PHE A 52 -9.57 -5.75 -10.72
N ILE A 53 -9.21 -4.58 -10.18
CA ILE A 53 -8.67 -4.47 -8.81
C ILE A 53 -9.68 -4.98 -7.78
N THR A 54 -10.95 -4.58 -7.87
CA THR A 54 -12.01 -5.04 -6.96
C THR A 54 -12.17 -6.57 -6.98
N LEU A 55 -12.08 -7.20 -8.17
CA LEU A 55 -12.17 -8.66 -8.28
C LEU A 55 -10.94 -9.36 -7.69
N LEU A 56 -9.73 -8.80 -7.86
CA LEU A 56 -8.52 -9.30 -7.22
C LEU A 56 -8.65 -9.27 -5.69
N GLU A 57 -9.09 -8.14 -5.14
CA GLU A 57 -9.28 -7.98 -3.70
C GLU A 57 -10.33 -8.94 -3.14
N ARG A 58 -11.44 -9.16 -3.84
CA ARG A 58 -12.44 -10.17 -3.45
C ARG A 58 -11.87 -11.58 -3.42
N MET A 59 -11.01 -11.93 -4.37
CA MET A 59 -10.30 -13.22 -4.32
C MET A 59 -9.26 -13.26 -3.17
N GLY A 60 -9.07 -12.18 -2.43
CA GLY A 60 -8.09 -12.07 -1.35
C GLY A 60 -6.68 -11.84 -1.89
N VAL A 61 -6.52 -11.16 -3.02
CA VAL A 61 -5.21 -10.82 -3.60
C VAL A 61 -4.98 -9.33 -3.52
N SER A 62 -3.96 -8.90 -2.77
CA SER A 62 -3.57 -7.50 -2.71
C SER A 62 -3.09 -6.97 -4.06
N ALA A 63 -3.61 -5.78 -4.39
CA ALA A 63 -3.19 -4.95 -5.51
C ALA A 63 -1.68 -4.64 -5.50
N ASP A 64 -1.03 -4.64 -4.33
CA ASP A 64 0.40 -4.34 -4.19
C ASP A 64 1.34 -5.32 -4.93
N ARG A 65 0.84 -6.47 -5.39
CA ARG A 65 1.60 -7.44 -6.21
C ARG A 65 1.64 -7.10 -7.69
N PHE A 66 0.98 -6.02 -8.08
CA PHE A 66 0.91 -5.55 -9.45
C PHE A 66 1.23 -4.05 -9.51
N GLU A 67 1.92 -3.64 -10.56
CA GLU A 67 2.02 -2.25 -10.95
C GLU A 67 0.94 -1.97 -11.97
N PHE A 68 -0.08 -1.21 -11.57
CA PHE A 68 -1.20 -0.84 -12.44
C PHE A 68 -0.86 0.39 -13.28
N ILE A 69 -1.36 0.40 -14.52
CA ILE A 69 -1.31 1.52 -15.46
C ILE A 69 -2.75 1.88 -15.79
N VAL A 70 -3.21 3.02 -15.29
CA VAL A 70 -4.62 3.42 -15.36
C VAL A 70 -4.85 4.52 -16.39
N PRO A 71 -6.04 4.58 -17.01
CA PRO A 71 -6.41 5.68 -17.87
C PRO A 71 -6.73 6.96 -17.07
N GLU A 72 -6.84 8.09 -17.78
CA GLU A 72 -7.07 9.41 -17.20
C GLU A 72 -8.36 9.48 -16.38
N GLU A 73 -9.41 8.77 -16.81
CA GLU A 73 -10.71 8.74 -16.12
C GLU A 73 -10.61 8.10 -14.73
N VAL A 74 -9.84 7.00 -14.60
CA VAL A 74 -9.59 6.33 -13.32
C VAL A 74 -8.75 7.23 -12.41
N HIS A 75 -7.73 7.89 -12.97
CA HIS A 75 -6.94 8.88 -12.23
C HIS A 75 -7.83 10.01 -11.67
N LYS A 76 -8.68 10.62 -12.50
CA LYS A 76 -9.61 11.69 -12.07
C LYS A 76 -10.55 11.22 -10.96
N PHE A 77 -11.09 10.00 -11.08
CA PHE A 77 -11.92 9.42 -10.04
C PHE A 77 -11.17 9.24 -8.71
N PHE A 78 -9.94 8.72 -8.74
CA PHE A 78 -9.12 8.60 -7.54
C PHE A 78 -8.73 9.95 -6.95
N ILE A 79 -8.40 10.96 -7.76
CA ILE A 79 -8.12 12.32 -7.27
C ILE A 79 -9.34 12.90 -6.58
N TRP A 80 -10.53 12.78 -7.17
CA TRP A 80 -11.78 13.22 -6.52
C TRP A 80 -11.97 12.54 -5.16
N TYR A 81 -11.74 11.23 -5.09
CA TYR A 81 -11.90 10.49 -3.84
C TYR A 81 -10.87 10.90 -2.78
N GLU A 82 -9.60 11.09 -3.16
CA GLU A 82 -8.54 11.58 -2.27
C GLU A 82 -8.84 12.98 -1.75
N GLU A 83 -9.32 13.90 -2.59
CA GLU A 83 -9.75 15.24 -2.15
C GLU A 83 -10.87 15.15 -1.11
N CYS A 84 -11.85 14.26 -1.28
CA CYS A 84 -12.88 14.00 -0.28
C CYS A 84 -12.29 13.46 1.02
N LEU A 85 -11.38 12.47 0.94
CA LEU A 85 -10.74 11.89 2.11
C LEU A 85 -9.89 12.90 2.91
N VAL A 86 -9.27 13.87 2.25
CA VAL A 86 -8.55 14.98 2.91
C VAL A 86 -9.52 15.86 3.68
N CYS A 87 -10.67 16.22 3.09
CA CYS A 87 -11.70 16.97 3.80
C CYS A 87 -12.23 16.20 5.03
N ILE A 88 -12.45 14.88 4.91
CA ILE A 88 -12.91 14.03 6.01
C ILE A 88 -11.88 14.01 7.15
N GLU A 89 -10.59 13.82 6.85
CA GLU A 89 -9.53 13.80 7.85
C GLU A 89 -9.47 15.13 8.61
N ASN A 90 -9.57 16.26 7.91
CA ASN A 90 -9.57 17.60 8.50
C ASN A 90 -10.92 18.03 9.12
N LYS A 91 -11.95 17.17 9.09
CA LYS A 91 -13.33 17.50 9.50
C LYS A 91 -13.91 18.73 8.77
N ASP A 92 -13.44 18.99 7.55
CA ASP A 92 -13.95 20.06 6.69
C ASP A 92 -15.19 19.59 5.92
N TRP A 93 -16.33 19.60 6.60
CA TRP A 93 -17.60 19.11 6.02
C TRP A 93 -18.11 20.00 4.89
N LYS A 94 -17.81 21.30 4.93
CA LYS A 94 -18.21 22.22 3.86
C LYS A 94 -17.42 21.95 2.58
N GLY A 95 -16.09 21.84 2.70
CA GLY A 95 -15.24 21.44 1.59
C GLY A 95 -15.61 20.05 1.06
N LEU A 96 -15.96 19.10 1.94
CA LEU A 96 -16.42 17.78 1.52
C LEU A 96 -17.66 17.84 0.62
N ILE A 97 -18.67 18.65 0.98
CA ILE A 97 -19.87 18.86 0.17
C ILE A 97 -19.50 19.46 -1.20
N GLU A 98 -18.61 20.45 -1.22
CA GLU A 98 -18.14 21.07 -2.47
C GLU A 98 -17.42 20.06 -3.38
N ARG A 99 -16.57 19.19 -2.82
CA ARG A 99 -15.89 18.12 -3.57
C ARG A 99 -16.86 17.04 -4.04
N ARG A 100 -17.79 16.62 -3.19
CA ARG A 100 -18.86 15.69 -3.56
C ARG A 100 -19.68 16.20 -4.75
N ASN A 101 -19.97 17.50 -4.81
CA ASN A 101 -20.73 18.10 -5.92
C ASN A 101 -20.00 18.09 -7.27
N ARG A 102 -18.68 17.84 -7.27
CA ARG A 102 -17.86 17.68 -8.48
C ARG A 102 -17.79 16.24 -8.97
N PHE A 103 -18.46 15.30 -8.29
CA PHE A 103 -18.48 13.91 -8.72
C PHE A 103 -19.07 13.77 -10.12
N GLU A 104 -18.31 13.14 -11.01
CA GLU A 104 -18.70 12.84 -12.38
C GLU A 104 -18.67 11.32 -12.60
N VAL A 105 -19.62 10.82 -13.40
CA VAL A 105 -19.65 9.40 -13.78
C VAL A 105 -18.85 9.21 -15.06
N PHE A 106 -17.78 8.44 -14.98
CA PHE A 106 -16.97 8.06 -16.12
C PHE A 106 -17.47 6.75 -16.73
N LYS A 107 -17.73 6.73 -18.04
CA LYS A 107 -18.27 5.55 -18.75
C LYS A 107 -17.27 4.39 -18.81
N GLN A 108 -15.99 4.68 -18.66
CA GLN A 108 -14.86 3.76 -18.70
C GLN A 108 -14.69 2.97 -17.40
N ILE A 109 -15.39 3.37 -16.35
CA ILE A 109 -15.32 2.76 -15.02
C ILE A 109 -16.69 2.15 -14.72
N ASN A 110 -16.71 1.01 -14.04
CA ASN A 110 -17.96 0.41 -13.61
C ASN A 110 -18.81 1.37 -12.76
N VAL A 111 -20.01 1.67 -13.24
CA VAL A 111 -20.92 2.66 -12.62
C VAL A 111 -21.35 2.27 -11.21
N LYS A 112 -21.49 0.97 -10.92
CA LYS A 112 -21.86 0.48 -9.58
C LYS A 112 -20.77 0.80 -8.57
N ILE A 113 -19.51 0.57 -8.94
CA ILE A 113 -18.37 0.88 -8.08
C ILE A 113 -18.28 2.39 -7.85
N GLN A 114 -18.43 3.21 -8.90
CA GLN A 114 -18.41 4.67 -8.75
C GLN A 114 -19.50 5.19 -7.81
N TYR A 115 -20.73 4.68 -7.92
CA TYR A 115 -21.81 5.07 -7.01
C TYR A 115 -21.64 4.55 -5.59
N GLN A 116 -21.00 3.40 -5.40
CA GLN A 116 -20.62 2.93 -4.07
C GLN A 116 -19.71 3.93 -3.35
N TYR A 117 -18.68 4.46 -4.04
CA TYR A 117 -17.80 5.49 -3.47
C TYR A 117 -18.53 6.82 -3.22
N ARG A 118 -19.38 7.25 -4.16
CA ARG A 118 -20.21 8.45 -3.99
C ARG A 118 -21.11 8.35 -2.76
N ASP A 119 -21.83 7.24 -2.61
CA ASP A 119 -22.81 7.09 -1.52
C ASP A 119 -22.11 6.87 -0.17
N PHE A 120 -20.88 6.37 -0.16
CA PHE A 120 -20.03 6.45 1.03
C PHE A 120 -19.75 7.90 1.46
N ILE A 121 -19.40 8.79 0.52
CA ILE A 121 -19.19 10.21 0.83
C ILE A 121 -20.50 10.85 1.34
N ASP A 122 -21.64 10.54 0.71
CA ASP A 122 -22.95 11.02 1.16
C ASP A 122 -23.30 10.50 2.57
N TYR A 123 -22.97 9.25 2.90
CA TYR A 123 -23.06 8.70 4.26
C TYR A 123 -22.23 9.50 5.27
N VAL A 124 -20.97 9.84 4.93
CA VAL A 124 -20.10 10.61 5.83
C VAL A 124 -20.65 12.02 6.05
N ILE A 125 -21.09 12.70 4.99
CA ILE A 125 -21.71 14.02 5.08
C ILE A 125 -22.94 13.99 5.99
N GLU A 126 -23.85 13.05 5.77
CA GLU A 126 -25.09 12.98 6.55
C GLU A 126 -24.82 12.60 8.01
N ARG A 127 -23.92 11.63 8.27
CA ARG A 127 -23.64 11.17 9.63
C ARG A 127 -22.87 12.19 10.45
N PHE A 128 -21.80 12.75 9.91
CA PHE A 128 -20.85 13.56 10.68
C PHE A 128 -21.02 15.06 10.46
N GLY A 129 -21.38 15.48 9.24
CA GLY A 129 -21.66 16.87 8.91
C GLY A 129 -23.05 17.31 9.37
N ASN A 130 -24.09 16.58 8.94
CA ASN A 130 -25.49 16.94 9.20
C ASN A 130 -26.08 16.29 10.46
N GLN A 131 -25.39 15.30 11.05
CA GLN A 131 -25.85 14.52 12.20
C GLN A 131 -27.23 13.84 11.96
N ASN A 132 -27.50 13.44 10.72
CA ASN A 132 -28.72 12.79 10.30
C ASN A 132 -28.50 11.27 10.12
N LEU A 133 -28.83 10.50 11.16
CA LEU A 133 -28.60 9.06 11.19
C LEU A 133 -29.49 8.29 10.20
N ASP A 134 -30.73 8.71 9.96
CA ASP A 134 -31.65 8.03 9.04
C ASP A 134 -31.15 8.14 7.59
N LYS A 135 -30.72 9.33 7.18
CA LYS A 135 -30.11 9.52 5.85
C LYS A 135 -28.76 8.84 5.74
N ALA A 136 -27.94 8.90 6.79
CA ALA A 136 -26.69 8.16 6.82
C ALA A 136 -26.93 6.65 6.61
N PHE A 137 -27.93 6.09 7.29
CA PHE A 137 -28.32 4.69 7.16
C PHE A 137 -28.76 4.33 5.75
N PHE A 138 -29.58 5.19 5.14
CA PHE A 138 -29.97 5.05 3.74
C PHE A 138 -28.75 4.99 2.83
N TYR A 139 -27.84 5.96 2.90
CA TYR A 139 -26.70 6.05 2.00
C TYR A 139 -25.68 4.93 2.19
N ILE A 140 -25.35 4.52 3.42
CA ILE A 140 -24.41 3.41 3.62
C ILE A 140 -25.00 2.08 3.12
N LYS A 141 -26.31 1.87 3.30
CA LYS A 141 -27.01 0.69 2.78
C LYS A 141 -27.02 0.71 1.25
N GLN A 142 -27.30 1.85 0.62
CA GLN A 142 -27.20 1.99 -0.83
C GLN A 142 -25.78 1.72 -1.35
N ALA A 143 -24.76 2.26 -0.69
CA ALA A 143 -23.36 2.05 -1.05
C ALA A 143 -23.02 0.54 -1.09
N LEU A 144 -23.40 -0.22 -0.06
CA LEU A 144 -23.20 -1.67 -0.02
C LEU A 144 -23.97 -2.39 -1.14
N LEU A 145 -25.25 -2.04 -1.35
CA LEU A 145 -26.13 -2.73 -2.30
C LEU A 145 -25.78 -2.53 -3.79
N TYR A 146 -24.90 -1.57 -4.13
CA TYR A 146 -24.42 -1.47 -5.52
C TYR A 146 -23.59 -2.69 -5.94
N THR A 147 -22.88 -3.34 -5.01
CA THR A 147 -21.94 -4.42 -5.33
C THR A 147 -22.14 -5.68 -4.49
N ILE A 148 -22.86 -5.62 -3.37
CA ILE A 148 -23.17 -6.75 -2.50
C ILE A 148 -24.65 -7.11 -2.68
N THR A 149 -24.92 -8.39 -2.97
CA THR A 149 -26.28 -8.88 -3.29
C THR A 149 -27.18 -9.01 -2.07
N ASP A 150 -26.62 -9.43 -0.94
CA ASP A 150 -27.33 -9.58 0.33
C ASP A 150 -26.39 -9.17 1.48
N ILE A 151 -26.68 -8.01 2.07
CA ILE A 151 -25.86 -7.45 3.16
C ILE A 151 -26.16 -8.11 4.51
N ASP A 152 -27.31 -8.75 4.64
CA ASP A 152 -27.77 -9.34 5.90
C ASP A 152 -27.26 -10.79 6.04
N ASN A 153 -26.93 -11.44 4.92
CA ASN A 153 -26.48 -12.84 4.85
C ASN A 153 -25.02 -13.03 4.37
N VAL A 154 -24.14 -12.05 4.61
CA VAL A 154 -22.75 -12.06 4.10
C VAL A 154 -21.99 -13.35 4.46
N VAL A 155 -22.10 -13.82 5.70
CA VAL A 155 -21.41 -15.03 6.19
C VAL A 155 -22.06 -16.30 5.66
N SER A 156 -23.40 -16.41 5.74
CA SER A 156 -24.16 -17.57 5.29
C SER A 156 -24.02 -17.80 3.79
N ASP A 157 -24.03 -16.73 3.00
CA ASP A 157 -23.87 -16.78 1.54
C ASP A 157 -22.40 -16.86 1.11
N ARG A 158 -21.47 -16.89 2.07
CA ARG A 158 -20.02 -16.97 1.84
C ARG A 158 -19.52 -15.88 0.88
N LEU A 159 -20.03 -14.66 1.03
CA LEU A 159 -19.68 -13.56 0.14
C LEU A 159 -18.22 -13.16 0.33
N LEU A 160 -17.54 -12.91 -0.78
CA LEU A 160 -16.20 -12.33 -0.82
C LEU A 160 -16.30 -10.82 -1.04
N LEU A 161 -15.62 -10.06 -0.19
CA LEU A 161 -15.64 -8.60 -0.18
C LEU A 161 -14.25 -8.06 -0.55
N SER A 162 -14.25 -7.02 -1.37
CA SER A 162 -13.09 -6.17 -1.60
C SER A 162 -12.75 -5.38 -0.32
N VAL A 163 -11.60 -4.70 -0.34
CA VAL A 163 -11.16 -3.87 0.79
C VAL A 163 -12.21 -2.82 1.13
N PHE A 164 -12.68 -2.10 0.11
CA PHE A 164 -13.65 -1.03 0.29
C PHE A 164 -14.98 -1.56 0.81
N GLU A 165 -15.47 -2.68 0.27
CA GLU A 165 -16.72 -3.31 0.75
C GLU A 165 -16.64 -3.76 2.21
N GLY A 166 -15.52 -4.36 2.63
CA GLY A 166 -15.29 -4.73 4.02
C GLY A 166 -15.29 -3.51 4.95
N HIS A 167 -14.72 -2.39 4.49
CA HIS A 167 -14.72 -1.12 5.23
C HIS A 167 -16.10 -0.49 5.30
N LEU A 168 -16.90 -0.55 4.23
CA LEU A 168 -18.29 -0.10 4.24
C LEU A 168 -19.15 -0.92 5.18
N LEU A 169 -18.94 -2.23 5.26
CA LEU A 169 -19.69 -3.08 6.17
C LEU A 169 -19.32 -2.79 7.63
N ALA A 170 -18.03 -2.58 7.92
CA ALA A 170 -17.57 -2.05 9.20
C ALA A 170 -18.28 -0.72 9.54
N ASN A 171 -18.33 0.23 8.60
CA ASN A 171 -19.05 1.50 8.76
C ASN A 171 -20.55 1.32 9.06
N TYR A 172 -21.20 0.39 8.35
CA TYR A 172 -22.60 0.04 8.54
C TYR A 172 -22.87 -0.48 9.96
N TYR A 173 -22.07 -1.42 10.44
CA TYR A 173 -22.20 -1.94 11.81
C TYR A 173 -21.99 -0.86 12.88
N ASP A 174 -20.98 0.00 12.73
CA ASP A 174 -20.75 1.11 13.67
C ASP A 174 -21.94 2.11 13.70
N LEU A 175 -22.61 2.33 12.55
CA LEU A 175 -23.84 3.12 12.51
C LEU A 175 -25.01 2.41 13.18
N LEU A 176 -25.18 1.09 12.97
CA LEU A 176 -26.23 0.31 13.63
C LEU A 176 -26.14 0.39 15.16
N TYR A 177 -24.92 0.35 15.72
CA TYR A 177 -24.71 0.60 17.15
C TYR A 177 -25.14 2.00 17.59
N SER A 178 -24.82 3.01 16.79
CA SER A 178 -25.22 4.41 17.07
C SER A 178 -26.75 4.58 17.06
N MET A 179 -27.44 3.80 16.24
CA MET A 179 -28.90 3.78 16.13
C MET A 179 -29.59 2.86 17.15
N LYS A 180 -28.84 2.11 17.98
CA LYS A 180 -29.33 1.20 19.02
C LYS A 180 -30.33 0.14 18.52
N VAL A 181 -30.05 -0.45 17.36
CA VAL A 181 -31.01 -1.34 16.66
C VAL A 181 -31.24 -2.67 17.40
N ASP A 182 -30.19 -3.38 17.87
CA ASP A 182 -30.30 -4.62 18.69
C ASP A 182 -28.92 -4.98 19.31
N ASP A 183 -28.88 -5.65 20.47
CA ASP A 183 -27.66 -6.23 21.04
C ASP A 183 -27.16 -7.46 20.25
N LYS A 184 -28.00 -8.07 19.38
CA LYS A 184 -27.58 -9.14 18.46
C LYS A 184 -26.47 -8.71 17.47
N ILE A 185 -26.36 -7.42 17.20
CA ILE A 185 -25.38 -6.86 16.27
C ILE A 185 -23.95 -7.31 16.61
N THR A 186 -23.59 -7.37 17.90
CA THR A 186 -22.25 -7.80 18.33
C THR A 186 -21.96 -9.24 17.96
N LYS A 187 -22.95 -10.13 18.02
CA LYS A 187 -22.79 -11.52 17.61
C LYS A 187 -22.63 -11.65 16.09
N GLU A 188 -23.40 -10.88 15.33
CA GLU A 188 -23.30 -10.87 13.87
C GLU A 188 -21.94 -10.32 13.41
N LEU A 189 -21.48 -9.21 14.00
CA LEU A 189 -20.17 -8.63 13.72
C LEU A 189 -19.03 -9.58 14.13
N TYR A 190 -19.15 -10.30 15.25
CA TYR A 190 -18.19 -11.32 15.65
C TYR A 190 -18.15 -12.49 14.66
N LEU A 191 -19.31 -13.00 14.20
CA LEU A 191 -19.36 -14.04 13.17
C LEU A 191 -18.72 -13.57 11.86
N PHE A 192 -18.94 -12.30 11.49
CA PHE A 192 -18.33 -11.70 10.33
C PHE A 192 -16.79 -11.60 10.48
N TYR A 193 -16.31 -11.15 11.64
CA TYR A 193 -14.89 -11.15 11.98
C TYR A 193 -14.28 -12.56 11.84
N GLU A 194 -14.86 -13.58 12.48
CA GLU A 194 -14.35 -14.95 12.42
C GLU A 194 -14.36 -15.50 11.00
N TYR A 195 -15.42 -15.25 10.23
CA TYR A 195 -15.51 -15.67 8.84
C TYR A 195 -14.37 -15.08 8.01
N TYR A 196 -14.14 -13.76 8.08
CA TYR A 196 -13.11 -13.09 7.29
C TYR A 196 -11.69 -13.41 7.74
N SER A 197 -11.43 -13.50 9.05
CA SER A 197 -10.12 -13.88 9.58
C SER A 197 -9.67 -15.25 9.08
N ASN A 198 -10.60 -16.19 8.93
CA ASN A 198 -10.32 -17.55 8.44
C ASN A 198 -10.37 -17.68 6.91
N ARG A 199 -11.20 -16.87 6.23
CA ARG A 199 -11.41 -16.98 4.77
C ARG A 199 -10.28 -16.36 3.96
N LEU A 200 -9.72 -15.25 4.42
CA LEU A 200 -8.60 -14.58 3.77
C LEU A 200 -7.32 -15.39 4.01
N ASN A 201 -6.49 -15.56 2.98
CA ASN A 201 -5.16 -16.19 3.11
C ASN A 201 -4.02 -15.17 3.02
N ASP A 202 -4.29 -14.02 2.39
CA ASP A 202 -3.30 -12.97 2.17
C ASP A 202 -3.26 -12.00 3.33
N ASP A 203 -2.14 -11.99 4.04
CA ASP A 203 -1.91 -11.12 5.19
C ASP A 203 -1.98 -9.63 4.85
N LEU A 204 -1.70 -9.25 3.59
CA LEU A 204 -1.81 -7.85 3.14
C LEU A 204 -3.28 -7.40 3.13
N ILE A 205 -4.19 -8.22 2.60
CA ILE A 205 -5.63 -7.91 2.61
C ILE A 205 -6.18 -7.98 4.04
N LYS A 206 -5.77 -8.98 4.83
CA LYS A 206 -6.15 -9.07 6.25
C LYS A 206 -5.74 -7.83 7.03
N GLY A 207 -4.50 -7.37 6.84
CA GLY A 207 -3.94 -6.18 7.46
C GLY A 207 -4.75 -4.91 7.23
N ILE A 208 -5.54 -4.90 6.16
CA ILE A 208 -6.35 -3.75 5.78
C ILE A 208 -7.79 -3.87 6.31
N ILE A 209 -8.41 -5.05 6.23
CA ILE A 209 -9.85 -5.22 6.53
C ILE A 209 -10.08 -5.57 8.00
N ILE A 210 -9.36 -6.56 8.53
CA ILE A 210 -9.63 -7.18 9.84
C ILE A 210 -9.50 -6.20 11.02
N PRO A 211 -8.43 -5.38 11.11
CA PRO A 211 -8.25 -4.49 12.25
C PRO A 211 -9.43 -3.54 12.48
N ARG A 212 -10.04 -3.05 11.39
CA ARG A 212 -11.14 -2.11 11.46
C ARG A 212 -12.43 -2.74 12.00
N ILE A 213 -12.74 -3.95 11.52
CA ILE A 213 -13.87 -4.74 12.01
C ILE A 213 -13.70 -5.01 13.51
N ALA A 214 -12.51 -5.45 13.91
CA ALA A 214 -12.18 -5.76 15.29
C ALA A 214 -12.28 -4.53 16.19
N LEU A 215 -11.76 -3.37 15.78
CA LEU A 215 -11.85 -2.14 16.59
C LEU A 215 -13.30 -1.69 16.81
N ILE A 216 -14.16 -1.81 15.80
CA ILE A 216 -15.58 -1.49 15.94
C ILE A 216 -16.25 -2.46 16.91
N LEU A 217 -15.93 -3.75 16.80
CA LEU A 217 -16.43 -4.79 17.70
C LEU A 217 -15.99 -4.52 19.16
N LEU A 218 -14.70 -4.29 19.39
CA LEU A 218 -14.14 -4.03 20.72
C LEU A 218 -14.69 -2.76 21.35
N LYS A 219 -14.90 -1.71 20.55
CA LYS A 219 -15.45 -0.41 20.96
C LYS A 219 -16.89 -0.48 21.46
N HIS A 220 -17.73 -1.29 20.80
CA HIS A 220 -19.17 -1.35 21.07
C HIS A 220 -19.62 -2.59 21.85
N ASP A 221 -18.72 -3.54 22.10
CA ASP A 221 -19.02 -4.71 22.91
C ASP A 221 -19.38 -4.30 24.36
N LYS A 222 -20.59 -4.69 24.79
CA LYS A 222 -21.15 -4.40 26.12
C LYS A 222 -21.06 -5.63 27.03
N ASN A 223 -19.89 -6.28 27.06
CA ASN A 223 -19.66 -7.56 27.75
C ASN A 223 -20.49 -8.72 27.17
N ILE A 224 -20.75 -8.70 25.85
CA ILE A 224 -21.32 -9.84 25.14
C ILE A 224 -20.23 -10.86 24.89
N LEU A 225 -19.04 -10.40 24.52
CA LEU A 225 -17.84 -11.21 24.44
C LEU A 225 -17.25 -11.40 25.84
N SER A 226 -16.79 -12.61 26.10
CA SER A 226 -15.92 -12.86 27.24
C SER A 226 -14.59 -12.13 27.05
N ARG A 227 -13.93 -11.82 28.17
CA ARG A 227 -12.59 -11.20 28.15
C ARG A 227 -11.57 -12.04 27.39
N GLU A 228 -11.67 -13.36 27.45
CA GLU A 228 -10.78 -14.27 26.71
C GLU A 228 -10.97 -14.13 25.20
N GLU A 229 -12.22 -14.03 24.73
CA GLU A 229 -12.53 -13.77 23.32
C GLU A 229 -12.01 -12.40 22.87
N ARG A 230 -12.15 -11.37 23.72
CA ARG A 230 -11.60 -10.02 23.44
C ARG A 230 -10.08 -10.05 23.31
N LEU A 231 -9.38 -10.62 24.28
CA LEU A 231 -7.91 -10.76 24.24
C LEU A 231 -7.44 -11.55 23.03
N LYS A 232 -8.17 -12.60 22.63
CA LYS A 232 -7.86 -13.37 21.42
C LYS A 232 -7.92 -12.48 20.17
N ILE A 233 -8.99 -11.70 20.00
CA ILE A 233 -9.13 -10.73 18.89
C ILE A 233 -7.99 -9.72 18.94
N GLU A 234 -7.75 -9.13 20.10
CA GLU A 234 -6.76 -8.07 20.27
C GLU A 234 -5.35 -8.53 19.93
N HIS A 235 -4.94 -9.70 20.39
CA HIS A 235 -3.64 -10.28 20.07
C HIS A 235 -3.53 -10.64 18.59
N GLU A 236 -4.56 -11.26 18.00
CA GLU A 236 -4.58 -11.59 16.56
C GLU A 236 -4.41 -10.32 15.70
N VAL A 237 -5.18 -9.28 16.01
CA VAL A 237 -5.12 -8.00 15.28
C VAL A 237 -3.79 -7.29 15.48
N LEU A 238 -3.23 -7.34 16.70
CA LEU A 238 -1.92 -6.74 16.98
C LEU A 238 -0.82 -7.40 16.13
N GLU A 239 -0.82 -8.73 16.03
CA GLU A 239 0.12 -9.46 15.18
C GLU A 239 -0.03 -9.10 13.70
N ILE A 240 -1.28 -8.99 13.22
CA ILE A 240 -1.60 -8.59 11.85
C ILE A 240 -1.05 -7.18 11.55
N LEU A 241 -1.31 -6.20 12.42
CA LEU A 241 -0.86 -4.82 12.22
C LEU A 241 0.67 -4.71 12.27
N ILE A 242 1.32 -5.34 13.24
CA ILE A 242 2.78 -5.35 13.36
C ILE A 242 3.44 -5.98 12.14
N LYS A 243 2.94 -7.14 11.69
CA LYS A 243 3.49 -7.87 10.54
C LYS A 243 3.43 -7.03 9.26
N ASN A 244 2.36 -6.27 9.08
CA ASN A 244 2.13 -5.42 7.92
C ASN A 244 2.65 -3.98 8.10
N HIS A 245 3.31 -3.67 9.23
CA HIS A 245 3.80 -2.33 9.55
C HIS A 245 2.72 -1.23 9.55
N ALA A 246 1.46 -1.58 9.84
CA ALA A 246 0.37 -0.61 9.92
C ALA A 246 0.42 0.14 11.26
N ILE A 247 0.14 1.45 11.25
CA ILE A 247 0.35 2.34 12.40
C ILE A 247 -0.91 3.01 12.94
N ARG A 248 -1.91 3.27 12.10
CA ARG A 248 -3.05 4.14 12.42
C ARG A 248 -3.96 3.54 13.48
N GLU A 249 -4.19 2.23 13.43
CA GLU A 249 -5.07 1.50 14.34
C GLU A 249 -4.40 1.11 15.67
N LEU A 250 -3.07 1.16 15.76
CA LEU A 250 -2.33 0.66 16.92
C LEU A 250 -2.62 1.41 18.24
N PRO A 251 -2.70 2.75 18.29
CA PRO A 251 -2.96 3.45 19.56
C PRO A 251 -4.28 3.07 20.21
N GLU A 252 -5.34 2.89 19.40
CA GLU A 252 -6.66 2.49 19.87
C GLU A 252 -6.64 1.02 20.33
N LEU A 253 -6.07 0.12 19.52
CA LEU A 253 -5.96 -1.31 19.86
C LEU A 253 -5.20 -1.53 21.17
N LEU A 254 -4.06 -0.84 21.35
CA LEU A 254 -3.29 -0.90 22.59
C LEU A 254 -4.09 -0.40 23.78
N GLY A 255 -5.01 0.55 23.58
CA GLY A 255 -5.94 1.01 24.61
C GLY A 255 -6.84 -0.11 25.13
N TYR A 256 -7.42 -0.92 24.23
CA TYR A 256 -8.22 -2.09 24.63
C TYR A 256 -7.36 -3.15 25.33
N LEU A 257 -6.20 -3.51 24.76
CA LEU A 257 -5.26 -4.45 25.38
C LEU A 257 -4.85 -4.06 26.80
N ILE A 258 -4.55 -2.79 27.05
CA ILE A 258 -4.16 -2.31 28.39
C ILE A 258 -5.29 -2.54 29.41
N ASN A 259 -6.54 -2.39 29.00
CA ASN A 259 -7.70 -2.58 29.87
C ASN A 259 -8.00 -4.08 30.08
N ASP A 260 -7.87 -4.88 29.02
CA ASP A 260 -8.21 -6.29 29.00
C ASP A 260 -7.04 -7.21 29.42
N GLU A 261 -5.83 -6.72 29.61
CA GLU A 261 -4.69 -7.49 30.11
C GLU A 261 -4.49 -7.34 31.63
N PHE A 262 -4.51 -8.44 32.38
CA PHE A 262 -4.34 -8.45 33.84
C PHE A 262 -2.88 -8.58 34.30
N SER A 263 -1.99 -9.03 33.41
CA SER A 263 -0.58 -9.16 33.73
C SER A 263 0.03 -7.77 33.86
N TYR A 264 0.19 -7.30 35.11
CA TYR A 264 0.70 -5.96 35.40
C TYR A 264 1.96 -5.63 34.60
N GLY A 265 2.87 -6.59 34.44
CA GLY A 265 4.08 -6.42 33.64
C GLY A 265 3.80 -6.17 32.16
N ILE A 266 2.93 -6.97 31.54
CA ILE A 266 2.65 -6.84 30.10
C ILE A 266 1.83 -5.59 29.82
N SER A 267 0.79 -5.30 30.61
CA SER A 267 0.00 -4.08 30.49
C SER A 267 0.88 -2.83 30.64
N LYS A 268 1.86 -2.86 31.56
CA LYS A 268 2.85 -1.77 31.71
C LYS A 268 3.71 -1.59 30.45
N VAL A 269 4.20 -2.69 29.85
CA VAL A 269 4.91 -2.63 28.56
C VAL A 269 4.03 -1.99 27.48
N ARG A 270 2.74 -2.37 27.39
CA ARG A 270 1.79 -1.80 26.42
C ARG A 270 1.56 -0.31 26.64
N ILE A 271 1.51 0.16 27.88
CA ILE A 271 1.40 1.59 28.20
C ILE A 271 2.58 2.37 27.62
N PHE A 272 3.82 1.91 27.83
CA PHE A 272 5.00 2.56 27.26
C PHE A 272 4.99 2.57 25.73
N GLN A 273 4.63 1.44 25.11
CA GLN A 273 4.50 1.33 23.65
C GLN A 273 3.45 2.30 23.09
N ARG A 274 2.28 2.37 23.73
CA ARG A 274 1.19 3.26 23.34
C ARG A 274 1.58 4.72 23.49
N ASN A 275 2.20 5.09 24.61
CA ASN A 275 2.63 6.47 24.86
C ASN A 275 3.72 6.92 23.88
N ALA A 276 4.65 6.02 23.53
CA ALA A 276 5.66 6.30 22.51
C ALA A 276 5.02 6.57 21.14
N LEU A 277 4.02 5.77 20.73
CA LEU A 277 3.26 6.05 19.51
C LEU A 277 2.54 7.40 19.60
N LEU A 278 1.77 7.65 20.66
CA LEU A 278 1.03 8.91 20.83
C LEU A 278 1.96 10.13 20.76
N ALA A 279 3.15 10.06 21.37
CA ALA A 279 4.14 11.12 21.28
C ALA A 279 4.57 11.42 19.82
N VAL A 280 4.67 10.39 18.96
CA VAL A 280 4.93 10.58 17.53
C VAL A 280 3.72 11.20 16.83
N PHE A 281 2.52 10.69 17.07
CA PHE A 281 1.29 11.26 16.48
C PHE A 281 1.14 12.75 16.82
N ASP A 282 1.29 13.10 18.09
CA ASP A 282 1.17 14.47 18.58
C ASP A 282 2.27 15.38 17.99
N LYS A 283 3.52 14.90 17.95
CA LYS A 283 4.66 15.66 17.41
C LYS A 283 4.50 16.03 15.94
N TYR A 284 3.82 15.19 15.16
CA TYR A 284 3.63 15.39 13.73
C TYR A 284 2.19 15.78 13.35
N GLU A 285 1.41 16.24 14.35
CA GLU A 285 0.05 16.77 14.18
C GLU A 285 -0.91 15.77 13.50
N VAL A 286 -0.72 14.48 13.76
CA VAL A 286 -1.57 13.41 13.25
C VAL A 286 -2.57 12.98 14.32
N CYS A 287 -3.85 12.96 13.99
CA CYS A 287 -4.89 12.46 14.89
C CYS A 287 -4.68 10.97 15.18
N SER A 288 -4.57 10.61 16.46
CA SER A 288 -4.40 9.23 16.95
C SER A 288 -5.72 8.51 17.23
N ASP A 289 -6.84 9.22 17.22
CA ASP A 289 -8.17 8.66 17.48
C ASP A 289 -8.61 7.74 16.33
N PHE A 290 -9.18 6.59 16.68
CA PHE A 290 -9.86 5.76 15.69
C PHE A 290 -11.16 6.41 15.22
N ARG A 291 -11.19 6.79 13.94
CA ARG A 291 -12.32 7.46 13.28
C ARG A 291 -12.88 6.60 12.15
N VAL A 292 -14.13 6.17 12.31
CA VAL A 292 -14.80 5.26 11.36
C VAL A 292 -15.06 5.92 10.00
N GLU A 293 -15.13 7.24 9.91
CA GLU A 293 -15.28 7.96 8.64
C GLU A 293 -13.98 8.06 7.86
N VAL A 294 -12.83 7.91 8.53
CA VAL A 294 -11.51 7.96 7.91
C VAL A 294 -11.17 6.57 7.40
N GLN A 295 -11.14 6.41 6.08
CA GLN A 295 -10.65 5.20 5.42
C GLN A 295 -9.22 5.44 4.94
N ARG A 296 -8.24 4.90 5.67
CA ARG A 296 -6.81 4.94 5.32
C ARG A 296 -6.29 3.52 5.13
N PHE A 297 -6.94 2.81 4.21
CA PHE A 297 -6.34 1.63 3.63
C PHE A 297 -5.32 2.04 2.55
N ALA A 298 -4.34 1.19 2.30
CA ALA A 298 -3.25 1.46 1.36
C ALA A 298 -3.79 2.04 0.04
N ARG A 299 -3.29 3.21 -0.34
CA ARG A 299 -3.62 3.85 -1.62
C ARG A 299 -3.31 2.89 -2.76
N ILE A 300 -4.23 2.76 -3.71
CA ILE A 300 -3.97 1.99 -4.93
C ILE A 300 -2.83 2.70 -5.67
N LYS A 301 -1.68 2.05 -5.76
CA LYS A 301 -0.49 2.57 -6.43
C LYS A 301 -0.61 2.28 -7.93
N TYR A 302 -0.47 3.31 -8.74
CA TYR A 302 -0.55 3.17 -10.19
C TYR A 302 0.29 4.22 -10.93
N LEU A 303 0.50 3.97 -12.21
CA LEU A 303 1.03 4.89 -13.21
C LEU A 303 -0.09 5.36 -14.13
N LEU A 304 0.01 6.56 -14.71
CA LEU A 304 -0.93 6.98 -15.75
C LEU A 304 -0.48 6.49 -17.12
N LEU A 305 -1.39 5.88 -17.88
CA LEU A 305 -1.13 5.43 -19.25
C LEU A 305 -0.58 6.57 -20.13
N SER A 306 -1.16 7.76 -20.02
CA SER A 306 -0.74 8.96 -20.77
C SER A 306 0.71 9.36 -20.46
N ASP A 307 1.11 9.29 -19.19
CA ASP A 307 2.49 9.57 -18.77
C ASP A 307 3.44 8.45 -19.21
N VAL A 308 3.04 7.18 -19.09
CA VAL A 308 3.84 6.03 -19.54
C VAL A 308 4.14 6.14 -21.05
N LEU A 309 3.14 6.40 -21.88
CA LEU A 309 3.31 6.57 -23.33
C LEU A 309 4.23 7.75 -23.65
N ARG A 310 3.94 8.93 -23.06
CA ARG A 310 4.70 10.16 -23.28
C ARG A 310 6.14 10.03 -22.85
N ILE A 311 6.38 9.56 -21.62
CA ILE A 311 7.72 9.44 -21.05
C ILE A 311 8.52 8.43 -21.85
N ARG A 312 7.96 7.25 -22.14
CA ARG A 312 8.68 6.22 -22.88
C ARG A 312 9.01 6.64 -24.31
N ARG A 313 8.13 7.38 -24.98
CA ARG A 313 8.43 7.97 -26.28
C ARG A 313 9.64 8.91 -26.21
N LEU A 314 9.67 9.80 -25.22
CA LEU A 314 10.76 10.75 -25.03
C LEU A 314 12.09 10.05 -24.72
N GLU A 315 12.06 9.00 -23.91
CA GLU A 315 13.23 8.15 -23.64
C GLU A 315 13.83 7.53 -24.89
N LEU A 316 12.98 7.12 -25.83
CA LEU A 316 13.41 6.53 -27.12
C LEU A 316 13.80 7.60 -28.15
N GLY A 317 13.72 8.89 -27.81
CA GLY A 317 14.02 9.99 -28.73
C GLY A 317 13.04 10.13 -29.89
N LEU A 318 11.84 9.54 -29.78
CA LEU A 318 10.87 9.50 -30.87
C LEU A 318 9.98 10.76 -30.90
N THR A 319 9.69 11.24 -32.09
CA THR A 319 8.61 12.21 -32.35
C THR A 319 7.24 11.54 -32.19
N VAL A 320 6.18 12.35 -32.06
CA VAL A 320 4.79 11.85 -31.97
C VAL A 320 4.44 11.10 -33.26
N GLU A 321 4.91 11.60 -34.41
CA GLU A 321 4.75 11.03 -35.74
C GLU A 321 5.42 9.66 -35.85
N GLU A 322 6.66 9.51 -35.35
CA GLU A 322 7.40 8.25 -35.37
C GLU A 322 6.80 7.20 -34.42
N ALA A 323 6.32 7.62 -33.25
CA ALA A 323 5.63 6.74 -32.32
C ALA A 323 4.29 6.25 -32.88
N ALA A 324 3.53 7.12 -33.56
CA ALA A 324 2.29 6.76 -34.22
C ALA A 324 2.53 5.85 -35.44
N GLY A 325 3.47 6.23 -36.31
CA GLY A 325 3.89 5.49 -37.51
C GLY A 325 2.74 4.86 -38.29
N ASP A 326 2.86 3.56 -38.55
CA ASP A 326 1.87 2.69 -39.20
C ASP A 326 0.81 2.12 -38.24
N ILE A 327 0.85 2.48 -36.96
CA ILE A 327 0.00 1.91 -35.92
C ILE A 327 -1.34 2.66 -35.84
N CYS A 328 -1.30 3.98 -35.85
CA CYS A 328 -2.50 4.84 -35.77
C CYS A 328 -2.22 6.24 -36.32
N ALA A 329 -3.27 7.06 -36.48
CA ALA A 329 -3.10 8.45 -36.87
C ALA A 329 -2.35 9.25 -35.79
N VAL A 330 -1.48 10.19 -36.21
CA VAL A 330 -0.70 11.07 -35.32
C VAL A 330 -1.58 11.76 -34.28
N SER A 331 -2.75 12.24 -34.69
CA SER A 331 -3.74 12.87 -33.79
C SER A 331 -4.31 11.91 -32.75
N THR A 332 -4.42 10.61 -33.05
CA THR A 332 -4.88 9.59 -32.11
C THR A 332 -3.84 9.36 -31.02
N TYR A 333 -2.58 9.16 -31.41
CA TYR A 333 -1.48 8.99 -30.48
C TYR A 333 -1.27 10.24 -29.61
N ALA A 334 -1.26 11.44 -30.21
CA ALA A 334 -1.14 12.70 -29.48
C ALA A 334 -2.26 12.90 -28.43
N ARG A 335 -3.50 12.48 -28.75
CA ARG A 335 -4.62 12.51 -27.80
C ARG A 335 -4.46 11.48 -26.68
N ALA A 336 -3.88 10.32 -26.96
CA ALA A 336 -3.58 9.31 -25.94
C ALA A 336 -2.53 9.79 -24.94
N GLU A 337 -1.44 10.39 -25.42
CA GLU A 337 -0.42 11.01 -24.54
C GLU A 337 -0.98 12.18 -23.73
N ALA A 338 -1.97 12.90 -24.26
CA ALA A 338 -2.65 13.96 -23.53
C ALA A 338 -3.75 13.46 -22.58
N GLY A 339 -3.95 12.14 -22.45
CA GLY A 339 -5.00 11.56 -21.60
C GLY A 339 -6.43 11.83 -22.08
N LYS A 340 -6.62 12.22 -23.35
CA LYS A 340 -7.94 12.59 -23.91
C LYS A 340 -8.69 11.40 -24.50
N THR A 341 -7.99 10.30 -24.81
CA THR A 341 -8.55 9.08 -25.39
C THR A 341 -7.72 7.87 -24.96
N ILE A 342 -8.36 6.73 -24.79
CA ILE A 342 -7.69 5.45 -24.61
C ILE A 342 -7.68 4.75 -25.97
N PRO A 343 -6.51 4.40 -26.55
CA PRO A 343 -6.49 3.62 -27.78
C PRO A 343 -7.11 2.23 -27.55
N ASN A 344 -7.63 1.62 -28.62
CA ASN A 344 -8.19 0.27 -28.51
C ASN A 344 -7.09 -0.78 -28.22
N LYS A 345 -7.50 -1.98 -27.79
CA LYS A 345 -6.60 -3.09 -27.41
C LYS A 345 -5.52 -3.40 -28.47
N ASN A 346 -5.90 -3.46 -29.75
CA ASN A 346 -4.96 -3.77 -30.83
C ASN A 346 -3.92 -2.65 -31.00
N THR A 347 -4.38 -1.40 -31.00
CA THR A 347 -3.50 -0.23 -31.06
C THR A 347 -2.56 -0.19 -29.85
N LEU A 348 -3.07 -0.43 -28.64
CA LEU A 348 -2.24 -0.48 -27.43
C LEU A 348 -1.21 -1.62 -27.47
N SER A 349 -1.58 -2.79 -28.00
CA SER A 349 -0.63 -3.90 -28.18
C SER A 349 0.49 -3.54 -29.16
N MET A 350 0.18 -2.85 -30.26
CA MET A 350 1.20 -2.40 -31.22
C MET A 350 2.08 -1.28 -30.64
N LEU A 351 1.49 -0.35 -29.88
CA LEU A 351 2.22 0.71 -29.18
C LEU A 351 3.13 0.14 -28.08
N LYS A 352 2.68 -0.90 -27.36
CA LYS A 352 3.49 -1.62 -26.37
C LYS A 352 4.80 -2.10 -26.99
N GLU A 353 4.74 -2.73 -28.15
CA GLU A 353 5.93 -3.20 -28.88
C GLU A 353 6.77 -2.03 -29.39
N ARG A 354 6.15 -1.02 -30.05
CA ARG A 354 6.85 0.17 -30.58
C ARG A 354 7.62 0.93 -29.50
N LEU A 355 7.00 1.09 -28.33
CA LEU A 355 7.57 1.80 -27.20
C LEU A 355 8.36 0.88 -26.26
N LYS A 356 8.50 -0.42 -26.59
CA LYS A 356 9.24 -1.41 -25.80
C LYS A 356 8.80 -1.39 -24.33
N LEU A 357 7.50 -1.35 -24.12
CA LEU A 357 6.87 -1.33 -22.81
C LEU A 357 6.68 -2.75 -22.30
N ARG A 358 6.98 -2.98 -21.03
CA ARG A 358 6.66 -4.24 -20.35
C ARG A 358 5.15 -4.48 -20.30
N ALA A 359 4.39 -3.42 -20.02
CA ALA A 359 2.95 -3.45 -19.89
C ALA A 359 2.28 -2.14 -20.29
N VAL A 360 0.99 -2.20 -20.60
CA VAL A 360 0.12 -1.03 -20.87
C VAL A 360 -1.11 -0.95 -19.97
N TYR A 361 -1.45 -2.03 -19.25
CA TYR A 361 -2.52 -2.06 -18.27
C TYR A 361 -2.01 -2.40 -16.87
N TYR A 362 -1.21 -3.46 -16.75
CA TYR A 362 -0.59 -3.83 -15.48
C TYR A 362 0.53 -4.86 -15.68
N SER A 363 1.49 -4.86 -14.77
CA SER A 363 2.51 -5.92 -14.69
C SER A 363 2.57 -6.52 -13.29
N SER A 364 2.75 -7.84 -13.22
CA SER A 364 3.06 -8.50 -11.94
C SER A 364 4.52 -8.21 -11.53
N GLU A 365 4.86 -8.33 -10.25
CA GLU A 365 6.25 -8.10 -9.79
C GLU A 365 7.27 -8.95 -10.57
N ILE A 366 6.92 -10.21 -10.84
CA ILE A 366 7.70 -11.18 -11.64
C ILE A 366 6.89 -11.61 -12.87
N GLU A 367 7.54 -12.05 -13.95
CA GLU A 367 6.85 -12.70 -15.06
C GLU A 367 6.71 -14.20 -14.78
N THR A 368 5.48 -14.61 -14.49
CA THR A 368 5.14 -16.01 -14.20
C THR A 368 3.80 -16.38 -14.82
N GLU A 369 3.59 -17.69 -15.04
CA GLU A 369 2.33 -18.26 -15.50
C GLU A 369 1.41 -18.65 -14.33
N GLU A 370 1.95 -18.74 -13.10
CA GLU A 370 1.27 -19.31 -11.94
C GLU A 370 1.21 -18.35 -10.75
N TYR A 371 0.00 -18.14 -10.21
CA TYR A 371 -0.24 -17.31 -9.02
C TYR A 371 0.56 -17.78 -7.79
N SER A 372 0.73 -19.09 -7.60
CA SER A 372 1.51 -19.63 -6.49
C SER A 372 2.98 -19.19 -6.50
N THR A 373 3.55 -18.95 -7.69
CA THR A 373 4.91 -18.42 -7.84
C THR A 373 4.99 -16.94 -7.49
N LEU A 374 3.95 -16.16 -7.82
CA LEU A 374 3.84 -14.77 -7.40
C LEU A 374 3.76 -14.64 -5.87
N MET A 375 3.00 -15.52 -5.22
CA MET A 375 2.94 -15.59 -3.75
C MET A 375 4.28 -15.96 -3.12
N LEU A 376 5.02 -16.88 -3.74
CA LEU A 376 6.38 -17.22 -3.30
C LEU A 376 7.33 -16.02 -3.37
N ASN A 377 7.25 -15.20 -4.41
CA ASN A 377 8.03 -13.95 -4.50
C ASN A 377 7.71 -12.97 -3.38
N SER A 378 6.42 -12.75 -3.08
CA SER A 378 6.02 -11.88 -1.97
C SER A 378 6.59 -12.35 -0.63
N GLU A 379 6.61 -13.67 -0.39
CA GLU A 379 7.21 -14.24 0.82
C GLU A 379 8.73 -14.05 0.86
N CYS A 380 9.42 -14.19 -0.28
CA CYS A 380 10.85 -13.89 -0.40
C CYS A 380 11.15 -12.42 -0.02
N ARG A 381 10.39 -11.47 -0.58
CA ARG A 381 10.52 -10.04 -0.27
C ARG A 381 10.24 -9.76 1.20
N ARG A 382 9.20 -10.37 1.76
CA ARG A 382 8.84 -10.21 3.18
C ARG A 382 9.97 -10.68 4.10
N LEU A 383 10.50 -11.88 3.88
CA LEU A 383 11.60 -12.44 4.67
C LEU A 383 12.87 -11.57 4.59
N ALA A 384 13.20 -11.08 3.40
CA ALA A 384 14.32 -10.15 3.20
C ALA A 384 14.10 -8.82 3.95
N ALA A 385 12.90 -8.26 3.88
CA ALA A 385 12.57 -6.99 4.55
C ALA A 385 12.67 -7.07 6.08
N ILE A 386 12.37 -8.24 6.68
CA ILE A 386 12.49 -8.46 8.14
C ILE A 386 13.86 -9.03 8.56
N GLY A 387 14.83 -9.06 7.65
CA GLY A 387 16.21 -9.49 7.95
C GLY A 387 16.39 -11.00 8.17
N ARG A 388 15.40 -11.84 7.84
CA ARG A 388 15.50 -13.31 7.90
C ARG A 388 16.17 -13.85 6.63
N PHE A 389 17.41 -13.44 6.39
CA PHE A 389 18.11 -13.67 5.12
C PHE A 389 18.37 -15.15 4.80
N ASP A 390 18.62 -15.99 5.81
CA ASP A 390 18.86 -17.42 5.61
C ASP A 390 17.60 -18.14 5.09
N GLU A 391 16.44 -17.82 5.65
CA GLU A 391 15.16 -18.36 5.18
C GLU A 391 14.76 -17.79 3.83
N ALA A 392 14.98 -16.48 3.63
CA ALA A 392 14.79 -15.84 2.34
C ALA A 392 15.61 -16.54 1.25
N LYS A 393 16.87 -16.93 1.54
CA LYS A 393 17.75 -17.63 0.59
C LYS A 393 17.17 -18.96 0.13
N ILE A 394 16.62 -19.76 1.04
CA ILE A 394 15.97 -21.03 0.69
C ILE A 394 14.78 -20.77 -0.24
N LYS A 395 13.97 -19.75 0.07
CA LYS A 395 12.79 -19.39 -0.72
C LYS A 395 13.14 -18.80 -2.09
N TYR A 396 14.18 -18.00 -2.20
CA TYR A 396 14.69 -17.50 -3.49
C TYR A 396 15.22 -18.63 -4.38
N SER A 397 15.84 -19.68 -3.81
CA SER A 397 16.23 -20.86 -4.58
C SER A 397 15.01 -21.57 -5.16
N GLU A 398 13.97 -21.79 -4.34
CA GLU A 398 12.70 -22.38 -4.79
C GLU A 398 12.04 -21.52 -5.89
N LEU A 399 12.15 -20.20 -5.78
CA LEU A 399 11.63 -19.25 -6.77
C LEU A 399 12.41 -19.34 -8.09
N SER A 400 13.75 -19.40 -8.03
CA SER A 400 14.62 -19.55 -9.20
C SER A 400 14.31 -20.80 -10.01
N ASP A 401 13.98 -21.91 -9.36
CA ASP A 401 13.68 -23.17 -10.05
C ASP A 401 12.35 -23.12 -10.84
N LYS A 402 11.45 -22.19 -10.48
CA LYS A 402 10.13 -22.02 -11.11
C LYS A 402 10.08 -20.93 -12.17
N LEU A 403 11.07 -20.04 -12.20
CA LEU A 403 11.07 -18.87 -13.09
C LEU A 403 11.86 -19.10 -14.38
N ASP A 404 11.37 -18.49 -15.46
CA ASP A 404 12.12 -18.42 -16.71
C ASP A 404 13.18 -17.32 -16.60
N MET A 405 14.44 -17.75 -16.40
CA MET A 405 15.60 -16.87 -16.22
C MET A 405 16.07 -16.19 -17.51
N ASN A 406 15.48 -16.53 -18.67
CA ASN A 406 15.67 -15.78 -19.90
C ASN A 406 14.86 -14.48 -19.90
N ILE A 407 13.84 -14.38 -19.04
CA ILE A 407 13.09 -13.14 -18.86
C ILE A 407 13.90 -12.23 -17.94
N PHE A 408 14.21 -11.05 -18.46
CA PHE A 408 15.07 -10.10 -17.78
C PHE A 408 14.60 -9.73 -16.36
N VAL A 409 13.33 -9.37 -16.17
CA VAL A 409 12.83 -8.94 -14.85
C VAL A 409 12.95 -10.04 -13.78
N ASN A 410 12.70 -11.29 -14.16
CA ASN A 410 12.88 -12.44 -13.25
C ASN A 410 14.34 -12.56 -12.83
N LYS A 411 15.25 -12.45 -13.80
CA LYS A 411 16.69 -12.47 -13.56
C LYS A 411 17.14 -11.30 -12.69
N GLN A 412 16.64 -10.10 -12.95
CA GLN A 412 16.96 -8.90 -12.18
C GLN A 412 16.62 -9.05 -10.71
N ILE A 413 15.41 -9.55 -10.40
CA ILE A 413 14.94 -9.75 -9.02
C ILE A 413 15.81 -10.75 -8.28
N LEU A 414 16.12 -11.90 -8.91
CA LEU A 414 16.92 -12.95 -8.29
C LEU A 414 18.38 -12.52 -8.09
N GLU A 415 19.01 -11.93 -9.12
CA GLU A 415 20.40 -11.45 -9.01
C GLU A 415 20.52 -10.28 -8.03
N PHE A 416 19.53 -9.38 -7.95
CA PHE A 416 19.51 -8.30 -6.96
C PHE A 416 19.46 -8.86 -5.53
N SER A 417 18.64 -9.89 -5.31
CA SER A 417 18.55 -10.57 -4.00
C SER A 417 19.88 -11.18 -3.55
N ASP A 418 20.72 -11.62 -4.48
CA ASP A 418 22.05 -12.17 -4.18
C ASP A 418 23.07 -11.09 -3.85
N ILE A 419 23.02 -9.93 -4.53
CA ILE A 419 23.93 -8.81 -4.25
C ILE A 419 23.67 -8.22 -2.87
N TYR A 420 22.40 -8.14 -2.44
CA TYR A 420 22.02 -7.62 -1.12
C TYR A 420 22.68 -8.42 0.03
N LYS A 421 23.04 -9.69 -0.20
CA LYS A 421 23.74 -10.56 0.75
C LYS A 421 25.24 -10.28 0.83
N SER A 422 25.85 -9.75 -0.22
CA SER A 422 27.31 -9.64 -0.37
C SER A 422 27.85 -8.21 -0.24
N LEU A 423 27.13 -7.30 0.43
CA LEU A 423 27.44 -5.86 0.57
C LEU A 423 28.84 -5.51 1.15
N THR A 424 29.67 -6.51 1.47
CA THR A 424 31.05 -6.41 1.93
C THR A 424 32.12 -6.61 0.83
N GLN A 425 31.76 -6.79 -0.44
CA GLN A 425 32.72 -7.01 -1.55
C GLN A 425 32.86 -5.82 -2.52
N ASP A 426 34.10 -5.47 -2.88
CA ASP A 426 34.47 -4.32 -3.74
C ASP A 426 33.87 -4.32 -5.16
N ASN A 427 33.30 -5.45 -5.64
CA ASN A 427 32.77 -5.59 -7.00
C ASN A 427 31.23 -5.50 -7.10
N ASN A 428 30.55 -5.01 -6.05
CA ASN A 428 29.09 -4.92 -6.04
C ASN A 428 28.54 -3.81 -6.93
N LEU A 429 29.22 -2.67 -7.03
CA LEU A 429 28.75 -1.53 -7.83
C LEU A 429 28.65 -1.87 -9.33
N VAL A 430 29.66 -2.57 -9.87
CA VAL A 430 29.66 -3.02 -11.28
C VAL A 430 28.51 -4.01 -11.53
N LYS A 431 28.27 -4.94 -10.60
CA LYS A 431 27.14 -5.88 -10.70
C LYS A 431 25.79 -5.16 -10.66
N LEU A 432 25.61 -4.18 -9.77
CA LEU A 432 24.37 -3.42 -9.66
C LEU A 432 24.07 -2.62 -10.95
N TRP A 433 25.08 -1.94 -11.51
CA TRP A 433 24.91 -1.26 -12.80
C TRP A 433 24.56 -2.25 -13.93
N LYS A 434 25.15 -3.45 -13.92
CA LYS A 434 24.81 -4.51 -14.89
C LYS A 434 23.35 -4.94 -14.79
N LEU A 435 22.74 -4.92 -13.61
CA LEU A 435 21.29 -5.17 -13.43
C LEU A 435 20.39 -4.10 -14.06
N LEU A 436 20.93 -2.94 -14.43
CA LEU A 436 20.19 -1.89 -15.12
C LEU A 436 20.49 -1.85 -16.63
N SER A 437 21.54 -2.56 -17.07
CA SER A 437 22.16 -2.46 -18.41
C SER A 437 21.43 -3.21 -19.53
N TYR A 438 20.11 -3.36 -19.45
CA TYR A 438 19.32 -4.14 -20.40
C TYR A 438 18.32 -3.30 -21.18
N ASN A 439 18.09 -2.06 -20.74
CA ASN A 439 17.25 -1.14 -21.47
C ASN A 439 18.05 -0.59 -22.65
N GLU A 440 17.46 -0.55 -23.84
CA GLU A 440 18.10 0.03 -25.03
C GLU A 440 18.24 1.56 -24.92
N VAL A 441 17.73 2.15 -23.85
CA VAL A 441 17.83 3.57 -23.52
C VAL A 441 18.94 3.78 -22.50
N GLU A 442 19.87 4.68 -22.83
CA GLU A 442 20.93 5.11 -21.93
C GLU A 442 20.37 5.64 -20.61
N PHE A 443 21.05 5.38 -19.50
CA PHE A 443 20.56 5.72 -18.16
C PHE A 443 20.24 7.22 -18.01
N GLU A 444 21.05 8.09 -18.61
CA GLU A 444 20.86 9.55 -18.60
C GLU A 444 19.51 9.96 -19.19
N GLN A 445 19.09 9.29 -20.27
CA GLN A 445 17.85 9.53 -21.00
C GLN A 445 16.63 8.91 -20.32
N ARG A 446 16.85 7.89 -19.48
CA ARG A 446 15.79 7.17 -18.78
C ARG A 446 15.11 8.02 -17.71
N ILE A 447 13.79 7.94 -17.62
CA ILE A 447 12.90 8.67 -16.72
C ILE A 447 11.93 7.71 -16.01
N LEU A 448 11.42 6.68 -16.70
CA LEU A 448 10.51 5.68 -16.16
C LEU A 448 11.30 4.50 -15.59
N PHE A 449 11.26 4.38 -14.27
CA PHE A 449 11.88 3.29 -13.52
C PHE A 449 10.81 2.40 -12.90
N SER A 450 11.01 1.09 -12.92
CA SER A 450 10.23 0.16 -12.08
C SER A 450 10.60 0.33 -10.61
N ARG A 451 9.76 -0.19 -9.71
CA ARG A 451 10.04 -0.19 -8.27
C ARG A 451 11.37 -0.87 -7.93
N GLU A 452 11.64 -2.02 -8.57
CA GLU A 452 12.87 -2.78 -8.40
C GLU A 452 14.10 -1.96 -8.83
N GLU A 453 13.98 -1.20 -9.93
CA GLU A 453 15.07 -0.33 -10.38
C GLU A 453 15.29 0.87 -9.47
N LEU A 454 14.24 1.43 -8.88
CA LEU A 454 14.37 2.47 -7.85
C LEU A 454 15.13 1.94 -6.63
N GLU A 455 14.86 0.71 -6.20
CA GLU A 455 15.59 0.06 -5.11
C GLU A 455 17.07 -0.20 -5.48
N ILE A 456 17.34 -0.71 -6.68
CA ILE A 456 18.71 -0.93 -7.19
C ILE A 456 19.47 0.40 -7.27
N LEU A 457 18.87 1.44 -7.84
CA LEU A 457 19.48 2.78 -7.97
C LEU A 457 19.74 3.41 -6.61
N SER A 458 18.84 3.21 -5.66
CA SER A 458 19.02 3.68 -4.29
C SER A 458 20.23 3.02 -3.62
N LEU A 459 20.48 1.73 -3.91
CA LEU A 459 21.65 1.02 -3.43
C LEU A 459 22.94 1.44 -4.16
N ILE A 460 22.88 1.65 -5.47
CA ILE A 460 23.98 2.20 -6.26
C ILE A 460 24.43 3.54 -5.69
N ALA A 461 23.49 4.45 -5.45
CA ALA A 461 23.78 5.75 -4.86
C ALA A 461 24.48 5.61 -3.50
N TRP A 462 24.00 4.68 -2.66
CA TRP A 462 24.61 4.40 -1.37
C TRP A 462 26.06 3.92 -1.48
N GLU A 463 26.35 2.98 -2.36
CA GLU A 463 27.72 2.49 -2.58
C GLU A 463 28.63 3.56 -3.20
N GLU A 464 28.12 4.37 -4.14
CA GLU A 464 28.85 5.49 -4.72
C GLU A 464 29.22 6.55 -3.68
N GLU A 465 28.31 6.86 -2.75
CA GLU A 465 28.53 7.85 -1.70
C GLU A 465 29.66 7.44 -0.72
N LYS A 466 29.78 6.14 -0.42
CA LYS A 466 30.89 5.60 0.40
C LYS A 466 32.26 5.87 -0.24
N VAL A 467 32.35 5.80 -1.57
CA VAL A 467 33.59 6.02 -2.32
C VAL A 467 33.83 7.51 -2.58
N LYS A 468 32.78 8.24 -2.98
CA LYS A 468 32.79 9.67 -3.30
C LYS A 468 31.55 10.37 -2.73
N LYS A 469 31.73 11.08 -1.61
CA LYS A 469 30.71 11.76 -0.76
C LYS A 469 29.75 12.77 -1.43
N THR A 470 29.66 12.85 -2.75
CA THR A 470 28.71 13.77 -3.42
C THR A 470 28.03 13.17 -4.63
N LYS A 471 28.50 12.01 -5.14
CA LYS A 471 27.96 11.43 -6.37
C LYS A 471 26.66 10.68 -6.11
N GLY A 472 26.54 10.00 -4.96
CA GLY A 472 25.33 9.28 -4.57
C GLY A 472 24.18 10.23 -4.26
N LEU A 473 24.45 11.29 -3.50
CA LEU A 473 23.44 12.31 -3.18
C LEU A 473 22.84 12.92 -4.44
N LYS A 474 23.69 13.36 -5.39
CA LYS A 474 23.24 13.93 -6.67
C LYS A 474 22.41 12.94 -7.49
N LEU A 475 22.77 11.65 -7.46
CA LEU A 475 22.02 10.61 -8.15
C LEU A 475 20.58 10.47 -7.61
N LEU A 476 20.41 10.48 -6.27
CA LEU A 476 19.08 10.40 -5.66
C LEU A 476 18.24 11.64 -5.93
N GLU A 477 18.84 12.84 -5.90
CA GLU A 477 18.14 14.08 -6.25
C GLU A 477 17.63 14.06 -7.70
N ILE A 478 18.48 13.64 -8.66
CA ILE A 478 18.08 13.49 -10.07
C ILE A 478 16.98 12.43 -10.22
N LEU A 479 17.05 11.34 -9.45
CA LEU A 479 16.05 10.28 -9.51
C LEU A 479 14.67 10.78 -9.06
N LEU A 480 14.60 11.50 -7.95
CA LEU A 480 13.35 12.10 -7.47
C LEU A 480 12.84 13.20 -8.42
N GLU A 481 13.73 13.99 -9.02
CA GLU A 481 13.36 14.96 -10.06
C GLU A 481 12.70 14.23 -11.26
N LYS A 482 13.29 13.12 -11.72
CA LYS A 482 12.73 12.30 -12.80
C LYS A 482 11.37 11.71 -12.42
N GLU A 483 11.24 11.14 -11.22
CA GLU A 483 9.96 10.59 -10.73
C GLU A 483 8.87 11.66 -10.58
N SER A 484 9.22 12.90 -10.24
CA SER A 484 8.25 14.01 -10.11
C SER A 484 7.64 14.47 -11.44
N LYS A 485 8.14 13.99 -12.59
CA LYS A 485 7.56 14.26 -13.92
C LYS A 485 6.28 13.46 -14.19
N GLN A 486 5.95 12.51 -13.33
CA GLN A 486 4.73 11.70 -13.38
C GLN A 486 3.65 12.38 -12.53
N ARG A 487 2.39 12.34 -12.99
CA ARG A 487 1.29 13.01 -12.27
C ARG A 487 0.73 12.21 -11.08
N ALA A 488 1.01 10.90 -11.01
CA ALA A 488 0.66 10.06 -9.87
C ALA A 488 1.89 9.30 -9.37
N THR A 489 2.59 9.91 -8.40
CA THR A 489 3.73 9.28 -7.71
C THR A 489 3.41 9.21 -6.23
N TYR A 490 3.32 7.99 -5.69
CA TYR A 490 3.02 7.71 -4.29
C TYR A 490 4.30 7.61 -3.46
N TYR A 491 4.22 7.91 -2.16
CA TYR A 491 5.40 7.90 -1.29
C TYR A 491 6.02 6.51 -1.21
N SER A 492 5.21 5.46 -1.03
CA SER A 492 5.66 4.06 -1.02
C SER A 492 6.48 3.65 -2.24
N ARG A 493 6.27 4.26 -3.42
CA ARG A 493 7.10 4.01 -4.62
C ARG A 493 8.54 4.51 -4.42
N THR A 494 8.69 5.66 -3.76
CA THR A 494 9.97 6.36 -3.60
C THR A 494 10.52 6.30 -2.16
N ALA A 495 9.87 5.56 -1.26
CA ALA A 495 10.16 5.56 0.18
C ALA A 495 11.62 5.19 0.48
N ILE A 496 12.17 4.18 -0.22
CA ILE A 496 13.57 3.74 -0.06
C ILE A 496 14.57 4.77 -0.58
N VAL A 497 14.25 5.43 -1.70
CA VAL A 497 15.03 6.54 -2.28
C VAL A 497 15.05 7.71 -1.30
N ASN A 498 13.88 8.13 -0.82
CA ASN A 498 13.72 9.21 0.15
C ASN A 498 14.46 8.93 1.47
N ARG A 499 14.37 7.71 2.01
CA ARG A 499 15.12 7.30 3.21
C ARG A 499 16.62 7.48 3.03
N ASN A 500 17.17 6.97 1.92
CA ASN A 500 18.60 7.08 1.66
C ASN A 500 19.03 8.53 1.43
N LEU A 501 18.19 9.36 0.80
CA LEU A 501 18.46 10.78 0.63
C LEU A 501 18.50 11.52 1.97
N VAL A 502 17.54 11.29 2.87
CA VAL A 502 17.57 11.86 4.24
C VAL A 502 18.88 11.48 4.94
N LYS A 503 19.25 10.19 4.90
CA LYS A 503 20.49 9.72 5.51
C LYS A 503 21.73 10.44 4.96
N MET A 504 21.85 10.56 3.64
CA MET A 504 23.00 11.23 3.00
C MET A 504 23.05 12.73 3.31
N LEU A 505 21.90 13.41 3.32
CA LEU A 505 21.82 14.83 3.71
C LEU A 505 22.28 15.03 5.15
N LYS A 506 21.86 14.16 6.07
CA LYS A 506 22.34 14.14 7.45
C LYS A 506 23.85 13.93 7.52
N ASP A 507 24.38 12.89 6.87
CA ASP A 507 25.81 12.56 6.90
C ASP A 507 26.68 13.68 6.30
N ASN A 508 26.15 14.42 5.33
CA ASN A 508 26.76 15.62 4.74
C ASN A 508 26.45 16.91 5.51
N LYS A 509 25.90 16.82 6.73
CA LYS A 509 25.57 17.94 7.63
C LYS A 509 24.60 18.97 7.07
N SER A 510 23.83 18.60 6.05
CA SER A 510 22.71 19.40 5.53
C SER A 510 21.46 19.19 6.40
N TYR A 511 21.59 19.47 7.70
CA TYR A 511 20.62 19.07 8.72
C TYR A 511 19.22 19.64 8.47
N GLU A 512 19.09 20.92 8.09
CA GLU A 512 17.78 21.54 7.84
C GLU A 512 17.01 20.82 6.73
N LYS A 513 17.69 20.55 5.60
CA LYS A 513 17.11 19.80 4.47
C LYS A 513 16.76 18.37 4.88
N SER A 514 17.67 17.70 5.58
CA SER A 514 17.47 16.34 6.07
C SER A 514 16.26 16.24 7.00
N TYR A 515 16.17 17.15 7.98
CA TYR A 515 15.09 17.20 8.96
C TYR A 515 13.76 17.44 8.26
N LYS A 516 13.68 18.46 7.39
CA LYS A 516 12.44 18.77 6.64
C LYS A 516 11.95 17.57 5.84
N LEU A 517 12.84 16.91 5.10
CA LEU A 517 12.49 15.74 4.31
C LEU A 517 12.10 14.54 5.19
N ALA A 518 12.75 14.35 6.34
CA ALA A 518 12.38 13.30 7.30
C ALA A 518 10.95 13.51 7.85
N VAL A 519 10.59 14.75 8.19
CA VAL A 519 9.23 15.09 8.66
C VAL A 519 8.19 14.87 7.56
N GLU A 520 8.48 15.30 6.33
CA GLU A 520 7.60 15.05 5.18
C GLU A 520 7.38 13.55 4.96
N ASN A 521 8.44 12.75 5.03
CA ASN A 521 8.36 11.30 4.92
C ASN A 521 7.51 10.67 6.02
N ILE A 522 7.61 11.14 7.27
CA ILE A 522 6.77 10.67 8.38
C ILE A 522 5.30 11.01 8.12
N SER A 523 4.98 12.21 7.64
CA SER A 523 3.61 12.57 7.28
C SER A 523 3.03 11.65 6.18
N ASN A 524 3.84 11.34 5.17
CA ASN A 524 3.45 10.41 4.11
C ASN A 524 3.25 8.97 4.64
N MET A 525 4.09 8.50 5.56
CA MET A 525 3.92 7.21 6.23
C MET A 525 2.57 7.09 6.95
N PHE A 526 2.15 8.14 7.67
CA PHE A 526 0.83 8.16 8.31
C PHE A 526 -0.31 8.19 7.30
N THR A 527 -0.14 8.92 6.20
CA THR A 527 -1.13 9.00 5.12
C THR A 527 -1.34 7.65 4.44
N GLU A 528 -0.26 6.89 4.23
CA GLU A 528 -0.29 5.57 3.58
C GLU A 528 -0.43 4.39 4.58
N ASN A 529 -0.55 4.68 5.88
CA ASN A 529 -0.62 3.71 6.98
C ASN A 529 0.55 2.70 7.00
N ASP A 530 1.79 3.18 6.85
CA ASP A 530 3.01 2.36 6.78
C ASP A 530 4.12 2.92 7.69
N ALA A 531 4.50 2.17 8.73
CA ALA A 531 5.58 2.50 9.67
C ALA A 531 6.92 1.83 9.35
N SER A 532 7.07 1.17 8.20
CA SER A 532 8.24 0.34 7.87
C SER A 532 9.58 1.08 8.04
N LEU A 533 9.59 2.38 7.73
CA LEU A 533 10.77 3.26 7.80
C LEU A 533 10.70 4.31 8.92
N LEU A 534 9.71 4.25 9.82
CA LEU A 534 9.53 5.25 10.88
C LEU A 534 10.74 5.32 11.80
N ILE A 535 11.26 4.17 12.24
CA ILE A 535 12.46 4.09 13.08
C ILE A 535 13.68 4.72 12.39
N ASN A 536 13.82 4.58 11.06
CA ASN A 536 14.91 5.21 10.33
C ASN A 536 14.77 6.74 10.33
N MET A 537 13.57 7.28 10.12
CA MET A 537 13.38 8.73 10.15
C MET A 537 13.65 9.30 11.54
N LEU A 538 13.15 8.64 12.59
CA LEU A 538 13.38 9.06 13.98
C LEU A 538 14.87 8.98 14.36
N ASP A 539 15.58 7.93 13.92
CA ASP A 539 17.03 7.79 14.12
C ASP A 539 17.81 8.96 13.52
N TYR A 540 17.48 9.31 12.27
CA TYR A 540 18.14 10.42 11.58
C TYR A 540 17.84 11.75 12.25
N ILE A 541 16.61 11.98 12.69
CA ILE A 541 16.25 13.19 13.44
C ILE A 541 16.98 13.23 14.78
N SER A 542 17.01 12.12 15.54
CA SER A 542 17.70 12.04 16.84
C SER A 542 19.18 12.41 16.71
N THR A 543 19.85 11.86 15.71
CA THR A 543 21.26 12.14 15.43
C THR A 543 21.48 13.62 15.08
N ILE A 544 20.58 14.22 14.30
CA ILE A 544 20.64 15.66 13.97
C ILE A 544 20.54 16.50 15.25
N GLU A 545 19.56 16.21 16.11
CA GLU A 545 19.37 16.93 17.37
C GLU A 545 20.60 16.81 18.28
N GLU A 546 21.20 15.62 18.36
CA GLU A 546 22.41 15.40 19.12
C GLU A 546 23.59 16.23 18.58
N GLU A 547 23.83 16.22 17.27
CA GLU A 547 24.90 16.99 16.62
C GLU A 547 24.68 18.51 16.74
N LEU A 548 23.42 18.97 16.83
CA LEU A 548 23.04 20.35 17.13
C LEU A 548 23.07 20.69 18.63
N LYS A 549 23.51 19.76 19.49
CA LYS A 549 23.62 19.88 20.96
C LYS A 549 22.27 19.93 21.69
N ASN A 550 21.19 19.50 21.06
CA ASN A 550 19.85 19.35 21.66
C ASN A 550 19.71 17.95 22.30
N LYS A 551 20.60 17.64 23.25
CA LYS A 551 20.72 16.28 23.83
C LYS A 551 19.43 15.75 24.47
N ASN A 552 18.62 16.61 25.09
CA ASN A 552 17.36 16.19 25.71
C ASN A 552 16.37 15.67 24.66
N THR A 553 16.22 16.38 23.54
CA THR A 553 15.34 15.99 22.45
C THR A 553 15.83 14.69 21.78
N ALA A 554 17.14 14.55 21.56
CA ALA A 554 17.72 13.31 21.05
C ALA A 554 17.45 12.12 22.00
N ALA A 555 17.67 12.31 23.30
CA ALA A 555 17.39 11.30 24.32
C ALA A 555 15.90 10.88 24.33
N GLU A 556 14.97 11.83 24.26
CA GLU A 556 13.53 11.54 24.18
C GLU A 556 13.18 10.71 22.93
N ILE A 557 13.73 11.07 21.77
CA ILE A 557 13.49 10.33 20.52
C ILE A 557 14.05 8.90 20.62
N CYS A 558 15.25 8.71 21.20
CA CYS A 558 15.80 7.38 21.42
C CYS A 558 14.88 6.50 22.30
N LYS A 559 14.29 7.06 23.36
CA LYS A 559 13.31 6.31 24.18
C LYS A 559 12.07 5.92 23.38
N ILE A 560 11.53 6.85 22.59
CA ILE A 560 10.39 6.58 21.70
C ILE A 560 10.73 5.46 20.72
N MET A 561 11.91 5.53 20.07
CA MET A 561 12.36 4.51 19.12
C MET A 561 12.52 3.13 19.77
N PHE A 562 13.00 3.05 21.02
CA PHE A 562 13.12 1.79 21.75
C PHE A 562 11.75 1.11 21.88
N TYR A 563 10.75 1.80 22.44
CA TYR A 563 9.43 1.21 22.67
C TYR A 563 8.70 0.86 21.38
N ILE A 564 8.82 1.69 20.33
CA ILE A 564 8.25 1.38 19.01
C ILE A 564 8.97 0.16 18.40
N SER A 565 10.29 0.06 18.54
CA SER A 565 11.05 -1.11 18.03
C SER A 565 10.64 -2.40 18.73
N GLU A 566 10.42 -2.36 20.05
CA GLU A 566 9.88 -3.50 20.82
C GLU A 566 8.47 -3.87 20.37
N LEU A 567 7.60 -2.88 20.13
CA LEU A 567 6.24 -3.10 19.64
C LEU A 567 6.27 -3.84 18.28
N TYR A 568 7.09 -3.38 17.34
CA TYR A 568 7.22 -4.02 16.02
C TYR A 568 8.14 -5.25 16.02
N LYS A 569 8.51 -5.79 17.19
CA LYS A 569 9.35 -6.98 17.37
C LYS A 569 10.72 -6.88 16.69
N ARG A 570 11.25 -5.65 16.56
CA ARG A 570 12.60 -5.36 16.06
C ARG A 570 13.59 -5.40 17.22
N TYR A 571 13.66 -6.52 17.94
CA TYR A 571 14.42 -6.67 19.18
C TYR A 571 15.92 -6.36 19.04
N GLY A 572 16.51 -6.67 17.87
CA GLY A 572 17.91 -6.30 17.58
C GLY A 572 18.13 -4.79 17.52
N ALA A 573 17.18 -4.06 16.91
CA ALA A 573 17.23 -2.60 16.87
C ALA A 573 16.96 -1.99 18.25
N ALA A 574 15.96 -2.50 18.98
CA ALA A 574 15.64 -2.06 20.34
C ALA A 574 16.84 -2.23 21.28
N LYS A 575 17.52 -3.37 21.24
CA LYS A 575 18.74 -3.62 22.01
C LYS A 575 19.83 -2.60 21.69
N GLY A 576 20.13 -2.37 20.41
CA GLY A 576 21.15 -1.39 20.00
C GLY A 576 20.82 0.04 20.40
N ILE A 577 19.54 0.44 20.31
CA ILE A 577 19.06 1.76 20.76
C ILE A 577 19.25 1.92 22.27
N ARG A 578 18.91 0.88 23.04
CA ARG A 578 19.07 0.87 24.50
C ARG A 578 20.52 0.99 24.92
N GLU A 579 21.41 0.18 24.33
CA GLU A 579 22.85 0.22 24.60
C GLU A 579 23.42 1.61 24.30
N TYR A 580 23.09 2.18 23.13
CA TYR A 580 23.49 3.54 22.77
C TYR A 580 22.98 4.58 23.78
N PHE A 581 21.73 4.46 24.23
CA PHE A 581 21.14 5.41 25.16
C PHE A 581 21.82 5.39 26.53
N GLU A 582 22.07 4.18 27.06
CA GLU A 582 22.72 3.99 28.36
C GLU A 582 24.17 4.49 28.35
N GLU A 583 24.87 4.37 27.21
CA GLU A 583 26.23 4.86 27.04
C GLU A 583 26.32 6.39 26.89
N ASN A 584 25.38 7.01 26.16
CA ASN A 584 25.51 8.41 25.71
C ASN A 584 24.63 9.41 26.47
N PHE A 585 23.54 8.96 27.10
CA PHE A 585 22.57 9.83 27.78
C PHE A 585 22.41 9.51 29.26
N ASN A 586 22.01 8.28 29.62
CA ASN A 586 21.75 7.90 31.01
C ASN A 586 21.90 6.39 31.25
N LYS A 587 22.98 5.99 31.94
CA LYS A 587 23.30 4.60 32.26
C LYS A 587 22.35 3.95 33.28
N GLU A 588 21.66 4.73 34.09
CA GLU A 588 20.78 4.25 35.15
C GLU A 588 19.29 4.30 34.76
N GLU A 589 19.00 4.45 33.47
CA GLU A 589 17.64 4.51 32.95
C GLU A 589 16.84 3.23 33.26
N THR A 590 15.62 3.42 33.78
CA THR A 590 14.69 2.32 34.01
C THR A 590 13.67 2.27 32.88
N TRP A 591 13.78 1.25 32.03
CA TRP A 591 12.99 1.16 30.80
C TRP A 591 11.56 0.66 31.00
N TYR A 592 11.25 -0.10 32.06
CA TYR A 592 9.93 -0.66 32.29
C TYR A 592 9.46 -0.59 33.73
#